data_AF-E8M186-F1
#
_entry.id   AF-E8M186-F1
#
_cell.length_a   1.000
_cell.length_b   1.000
_cell.length_c   1.000
_cell.angle_alpha   90.00
_cell.angle_beta   90.00
_cell.angle_gamma   90.00
#
_symmetry.space_group_name_H-M   'P 1'
#
loop_
_entity.id
_entity.type
_entity.pdbx_description
1 polymer ?
#
loop_
_entity_poly.entity_id
_entity_poly.type
_entity_poly.pdbx_seq_one_letter_code
_entity_poly.pdbx_strand_id
1 'polypeptide(L)' 'MKRASNSYRLQLIKEVATRQERLHCGDPMANYIQHLIDARPESEKSVESNQRFSGNHFDAHAGGWVSDRWGLK' A
#
# COMPACT_ATOMS: atom_id res chain seq x y z
N MET A 1 -6.18 -36.78 -0.48
CA MET A 1 -6.93 -36.36 0.74
C MET A 1 -6.18 -35.32 1.59
N LYS A 2 -5.51 -34.31 1.00
CA LYS A 2 -4.72 -33.32 1.78
C LYS A 2 -5.59 -32.35 2.60
N ARG A 3 -6.87 -32.16 2.21
CA ARG A 3 -7.83 -31.26 2.86
C ARG A 3 -8.43 -31.77 4.18
N ALA A 4 -8.21 -33.03 4.54
CA ALA A 4 -8.73 -33.63 5.78
C ALA A 4 -7.64 -33.85 6.85
N SER A 5 -6.38 -33.51 6.55
CA SER A 5 -5.28 -33.68 7.51
C SER A 5 -5.49 -32.76 8.71
N ASN A 6 -5.05 -33.22 9.88
CA ASN A 6 -5.14 -32.42 11.11
C ASN A 6 -4.34 -31.11 10.96
N SER A 7 -3.14 -31.19 10.36
CA SER A 7 -2.29 -30.03 10.08
C SER A 7 -2.99 -28.97 9.20
N TYR A 8 -3.68 -29.39 8.13
CA TYR A 8 -4.40 -28.45 7.27
C TYR A 8 -5.56 -27.75 8.01
N ARG A 9 -6.28 -28.49 8.86
CA ARG A 9 -7.35 -27.91 9.70
C ARG A 9 -6.81 -26.90 10.70
N LEU A 10 -5.70 -27.20 11.36
CA LEU A 10 -5.04 -26.27 12.28
C LEU A 10 -4.54 -25.01 11.56
N GLN A 11 -4.06 -25.15 10.32
CA GLN A 11 -3.62 -24.02 9.51
C GLN A 11 -4.79 -23.10 9.14
N LEU A 12 -5.94 -23.67 8.75
CA LEU A 12 -7.18 -22.91 8.53
C LEU A 12 -7.65 -22.19 9.80
N ILE A 13 -7.67 -22.89 10.94
CA ILE A 13 -8.05 -22.29 12.23
C ILE A 13 -7.12 -21.13 12.57
N LYS A 14 -5.81 -21.30 12.40
CA LYS A 14 -4.81 -20.26 12.64
C LYS A 14 -5.05 -19.04 11.75
N GLU A 15 -5.23 -19.23 10.44
CA GLU A 15 -5.51 -18.11 9.53
C GLU A 15 -6.76 -17.33 9.94
N VAL A 16 -7.84 -18.04 10.29
CA VAL A 16 -9.10 -17.40 10.72
C VAL A 16 -8.90 -16.66 12.04
N ALA A 17 -8.26 -17.28 13.03
CA ALA A 17 -8.00 -16.66 14.33
C ALA A 17 -7.15 -15.39 14.19
N THR A 18 -6.04 -15.45 13.45
CA THR A 18 -5.16 -14.29 13.21
C THR A 18 -5.89 -13.19 12.44
N ARG A 19 -6.76 -13.53 11.49
CA ARG A 19 -7.59 -12.52 10.81
C ARG A 19 -8.58 -11.86 11.76
N GLN A 20 -9.22 -12.62 12.64
CA GLN A 20 -10.17 -12.09 13.62
C GLN A 20 -9.48 -11.20 14.65
N GLU A 21 -8.30 -11.58 15.15
CA GLU A 21 -7.50 -10.74 16.05
C GLU A 21 -7.13 -9.40 15.41
N ARG A 22 -6.75 -9.40 14.13
CA ARG A 22 -6.45 -8.17 13.38
C ARG A 22 -7.67 -7.28 13.20
N LEU A 23 -8.82 -7.85 12.82
CA LEU A 23 -10.05 -7.10 12.60
C LEU A 23 -10.67 -6.55 13.89
N HIS A 24 -10.46 -7.23 15.02
CA HIS A 24 -10.94 -6.80 16.34
C HIS A 24 -9.87 -6.08 17.16
N CYS A 25 -8.78 -5.66 16.52
CA CYS A 25 -7.82 -4.78 17.15
C CYS A 25 -8.54 -3.50 17.57
N GLY A 26 -8.63 -3.24 18.89
CA GLY A 26 -9.29 -2.06 19.44
C GLY A 26 -8.54 -0.74 19.16
N ASP A 27 -7.37 -0.82 18.52
CA ASP A 27 -6.59 0.35 18.17
C ASP A 27 -7.08 0.98 16.85
N PRO A 28 -7.54 2.24 16.87
CA PRO A 28 -8.08 2.89 15.68
C PRO A 28 -7.03 3.11 14.58
N MET A 29 -5.74 3.24 14.93
CA MET A 29 -4.67 3.42 13.96
C MET A 29 -4.34 2.12 13.22
N ALA A 30 -4.30 0.99 13.94
CA ALA A 30 -4.12 -0.34 13.35
C ALA A 30 -5.24 -0.67 12.36
N ASN A 31 -6.49 -0.34 12.70
CA ASN A 31 -7.62 -0.52 11.78
C ASN A 31 -7.50 0.36 10.54
N TYR A 32 -7.09 1.62 10.71
CA TYR A 32 -6.86 2.53 9.59
C TYR A 32 -5.76 2.02 8.64
N ILE A 33 -4.63 1.54 9.18
CA ILE A 33 -3.54 0.95 8.38
C ILE A 33 -4.02 -0.31 7.65
N GLN A 34 -4.78 -1.18 8.32
CA GLN A 34 -5.35 -2.38 7.70
C GLN A 34 -6.29 -2.01 6.55
N HIS A 35 -7.13 -0.99 6.71
CA HIS A 35 -7.96 -0.46 5.64
C HIS A 35 -7.14 0.05 4.45
N LEU A 36 -6.01 0.73 4.68
CA LEU A 36 -5.11 1.18 3.61
C LEU A 36 -4.46 0.02 2.85
N ILE A 37 -4.14 -1.09 3.55
CA ILE A 37 -3.54 -2.28 2.93
C ILE A 37 -4.58 -3.07 2.13
N ASP A 38 -5.79 -3.22 2.67
CA ASP A 38 -6.89 -3.96 2.02
C ASP A 38 -7.51 -3.18 0.85
N ALA A 39 -7.49 -1.85 0.92
CA ALA A 39 -7.79 -0.98 -0.21
C ALA A 39 -6.68 -1.14 -1.26
N ARG A 40 -6.81 -2.17 -2.10
CA ARG A 40 -6.03 -2.31 -3.33
C ARG A 40 -6.00 -0.95 -4.06
N PRO A 41 -4.83 -0.45 -4.48
CA PRO A 41 -4.78 0.77 -5.26
C PRO A 41 -5.38 0.47 -6.63
N GLU A 42 -6.66 0.77 -6.81
CA GLU A 42 -7.30 0.89 -8.13
C GLU A 42 -6.65 2.01 -8.98
N SER A 43 -5.63 2.71 -8.47
CA SER A 43 -5.04 3.91 -9.07
C SER A 43 -3.56 3.84 -9.41
N GLU A 44 -2.91 2.67 -9.42
CA GLU A 44 -1.58 2.54 -10.06
C GLU A 44 -1.62 2.80 -11.58
N LYS A 45 -2.79 3.07 -12.17
CA LYS A 45 -2.95 3.42 -13.58
C LYS A 45 -2.79 4.90 -13.94
N SER A 46 -2.42 5.81 -13.02
CA SER A 46 -2.27 7.23 -13.42
C SER A 46 -1.05 8.00 -12.90
N VAL A 47 -0.22 7.42 -12.04
CA VAL A 47 0.82 8.23 -11.38
C VAL A 47 2.04 8.51 -12.27
N GLU A 48 2.26 7.76 -13.35
CA GLU A 48 3.46 7.94 -14.19
C GLU A 48 3.29 8.79 -15.45
N SER A 49 2.12 9.40 -15.72
CA SER A 49 1.99 10.24 -16.93
C SER A 49 2.43 11.68 -16.72
N ASN A 50 2.47 12.18 -15.49
CA ASN A 50 2.89 13.54 -15.21
C ASN A 50 3.91 13.48 -14.09
N GLN A 51 5.19 13.43 -14.45
CA GLN A 51 6.35 13.64 -13.58
C GLN A 51 6.40 15.09 -13.05
N ARG A 52 5.25 15.67 -12.72
CA ARG A 52 5.03 17.03 -12.27
C ARG A 52 4.30 16.96 -10.94
N PHE A 53 4.95 17.46 -9.90
CA PHE A 53 4.41 17.48 -8.55
C PHE A 53 4.61 18.88 -7.96
N SER A 54 3.50 19.58 -7.70
CA SER A 54 3.48 20.85 -6.98
C SER A 54 4.48 21.91 -7.48
N GLY A 55 4.52 22.15 -8.80
CA GLY A 55 5.45 23.12 -9.40
C GLY A 55 6.91 22.66 -9.44
N ASN A 56 7.14 21.35 -9.34
CA ASN A 56 8.42 20.71 -9.60
C ASN A 56 8.22 19.63 -10.67
N HIS A 57 9.24 19.35 -11.45
CA HIS A 57 9.27 18.25 -12.40
C HIS A 57 10.51 17.38 -12.22
N PHE A 58 10.42 16.11 -12.58
CA PHE A 58 11.61 15.27 -12.65
C PHE A 58 12.40 15.62 -13.91
N ASP A 59 13.64 16.06 -13.74
CA ASP A 59 14.59 16.28 -14.81
C ASP A 59 15.69 15.22 -14.73
N ALA A 60 15.64 14.26 -15.66
CA ALA A 60 16.63 13.19 -15.76
C ALA A 60 18.04 13.71 -16.09
N HIS A 61 18.15 14.87 -16.74
CA HIS A 61 19.44 15.51 -17.04
C HIS A 61 20.06 16.14 -15.79
N ALA A 62 19.23 16.76 -14.93
CA ALA A 62 19.66 17.24 -13.62
C ALA A 62 19.84 16.12 -12.58
N GLY A 63 19.38 14.90 -12.90
CA GLY A 63 19.48 13.73 -12.03
C GLY A 63 18.48 13.73 -10.87
N GLY A 64 17.37 14.47 -10.98
CA GLY A 64 16.42 14.58 -9.87
C GLY A 64 15.24 15.52 -10.10
N TRP A 65 14.55 15.86 -9.02
CA TRP A 65 13.43 16.79 -9.04
C TRP A 65 13.93 18.23 -9.07
N VAL A 66 13.45 19.01 -10.04
CA VAL A 66 13.79 20.41 -10.24
C VAL A 66 12.53 21.27 -10.07
N SER A 67 12.67 22.42 -9.44
CA SER A 67 11.57 23.38 -9.31
C SER A 67 11.34 24.13 -10.62
N ASP A 68 10.08 24.32 -11.01
CA ASP A 68 9.70 25.15 -12.16
C ASP A 68 10.10 26.63 -11.96
N ARG A 69 10.49 27.02 -10.73
CA ARG A 69 11.03 28.37 -10.43
C ARG A 69 12.54 28.49 -10.61
N TRP A 70 13.22 27.38 -10.85
CA TRP A 70 14.67 27.33 -11.05
C TRP A 70 15.02 27.90 -12.43
N GLY A 71 15.13 29.22 -12.54
CA GLY A 71 15.42 29.91 -13.81
C GLY A 71 14.54 31.14 -14.09
N LEU A 72 13.53 31.42 -13.26
CA LEU A 72 12.86 32.72 -13.25
C LEU A 72 13.86 33.77 -12.75
N LYS A 73 14.43 34.54 -13.68
CA LYS A 73 15.17 35.78 -13.39
C LYS A 73 14.19 36.92 -13.11
#